data_AF-A0A935L9N8-F1
#
_entry.id   AF-A0A935L9N8-F1
#
_cell.length_a   1.000
_cell.length_b   1.000
_cell.length_c   1.000
_cell.angle_alpha   90.00
_cell.angle_beta   90.00
_cell.angle_gamma   90.00
#
_symmetry.space_group_name_H-M   'P 1'
#
loop_
_entity.id
_entity.type
_entity.pdbx_description
1 polymer ?
#
loop_
_entity_poly.entity_id
_entity_poly.type
_entity_poly.pdbx_seq_one_letter_code
_entity_poly.pdbx_strand_id
1 'polypeptide(L)'
;MNDEQLQSELDTLIATQAGLMAIVGSLMATHPEYEKFQLHLTGLLEVLLTGEAGKTFTQKQRQEAREFVETLQHLNKAPEKIEPLEGIAKLRKKAPSDENPLGAGKFKA
;
A
#
# COMPACT_ATOMS: atom_id res chain seq x y z
N MET A 1 25.93 -12.64 -7.78
CA MET A 1 24.69 -12.57 -6.98
C MET A 1 23.94 -13.86 -7.20
N ASN A 2 23.55 -14.51 -6.13
CA ASN A 2 22.73 -15.71 -6.08
C ASN A 2 21.25 -15.31 -5.95
N ASP A 3 20.35 -16.12 -6.50
CA ASP A 3 18.92 -15.79 -6.65
C ASP A 3 18.25 -15.44 -5.31
N GLU A 4 18.65 -16.10 -4.23
CA GLU A 4 18.14 -15.82 -2.87
C GLU A 4 18.49 -14.39 -2.39
N GLN A 5 19.68 -13.89 -2.74
CA GLN A 5 20.09 -12.53 -2.38
C GLN A 5 19.30 -11.51 -3.19
N LEU A 6 19.11 -11.75 -4.49
CA LEU A 6 18.30 -10.88 -5.35
C LEU A 6 16.84 -10.83 -4.87
N GLN A 7 16.28 -11.98 -4.48
CA GLN A 7 14.92 -12.05 -3.95
C GLN A 7 14.81 -11.27 -2.63
N SER A 8 15.77 -11.42 -1.72
CA SER A 8 15.77 -10.68 -0.46
C SER A 8 15.87 -9.16 -0.66
N GLU A 9 16.64 -8.71 -1.65
CA GLU A 9 16.75 -7.29 -2.01
C GLU A 9 15.43 -6.77 -2.60
N LEU A 10 14.79 -7.55 -3.47
CA LEU A 10 13.45 -7.23 -4.02
C LEU A 10 12.39 -7.15 -2.92
N ASP A 11 12.35 -8.10 -1.99
CA ASP A 11 11.40 -8.10 -0.88
C ASP A 11 11.59 -6.86 0.01
N THR A 12 12.84 -6.47 0.24
CA THR A 12 13.19 -5.24 0.99
C THR A 12 12.70 -3.99 0.26
N LEU A 13 12.87 -3.93 -1.07
CA LEU A 13 12.38 -2.81 -1.88
C LEU A 13 10.86 -2.73 -1.85
N ILE A 14 10.16 -3.85 -1.97
CA ILE A 14 8.69 -3.92 -1.91
C ILE A 14 8.19 -3.45 -0.53
N ALA A 15 8.81 -3.93 0.55
CA ALA A 15 8.45 -3.52 1.91
C ALA A 15 8.69 -2.02 2.13
N THR A 16 9.80 -1.49 1.62
CA THR A 16 10.12 -0.06 1.69
C THR A 16 9.10 0.76 0.90
N GLN A 17 8.74 0.34 -0.31
CA GLN A 17 7.72 1.00 -1.13
C GLN A 17 6.36 1.01 -0.41
N ALA A 18 5.95 -0.11 0.19
CA ALA A 18 4.70 -0.19 0.95
C ALA A 18 4.71 0.76 2.16
N GLY A 19 5.83 0.84 2.89
CA GLY A 19 6.01 1.79 4.00
C GLY A 19 5.92 3.24 3.55
N LEU A 20 6.61 3.60 2.47
CA LEU A 20 6.56 4.95 1.88
C LEU A 20 5.15 5.31 1.40
N MET A 21 4.46 4.35 0.77
CA MET A 21 3.08 4.52 0.33
C MET A 21 2.14 4.81 1.50
N ALA A 22 2.29 4.08 2.61
CA ALA A 22 1.49 4.32 3.82
C ALA A 22 1.75 5.71 4.42
N ILE A 23 3.02 6.15 4.45
CA ILE A 23 3.39 7.48 4.95
C ILE A 23 2.79 8.58 4.07
N VAL A 24 3.04 8.53 2.76
CA VAL A 24 2.56 9.56 1.81
C VAL A 24 1.03 9.55 1.76
N GLY A 25 0.42 8.36 1.73
CA GLY A 25 -1.03 8.20 1.77
C GLY A 25 -1.64 8.80 3.03
N SER A 26 -1.03 8.58 4.20
CA SER A 26 -1.47 9.19 5.46
C SER A 26 -1.33 10.71 5.44
N LEU A 27 -0.20 11.24 4.95
CA LEU A 27 0.03 12.68 4.84
C LEU A 27 -0.99 13.34 3.93
N MET A 28 -1.26 12.73 2.77
CA MET A 28 -2.25 13.23 1.82
C MET A 28 -3.65 13.17 2.43
N ALA A 29 -4.07 12.03 2.97
CA ALA A 29 -5.41 11.82 3.51
C ALA A 29 -5.74 12.74 4.69
N THR A 30 -4.73 13.13 5.47
CA THR A 30 -4.88 14.05 6.63
C THR A 30 -4.59 15.50 6.29
N HIS A 31 -4.21 15.82 5.04
CA HIS A 31 -3.85 17.18 4.66
C HIS A 31 -5.07 18.13 4.75
N PRO A 32 -4.94 19.32 5.38
CA PRO A 32 -6.03 20.29 5.48
C PRO A 32 -6.62 20.67 4.12
N GLU A 33 -5.74 20.81 3.12
CA GLU A 33 -6.09 21.12 1.73
C GLU A 33 -5.94 19.88 0.84
N TYR A 34 -6.60 18.77 1.19
CA TYR A 34 -6.52 17.48 0.48
C TYR A 34 -6.57 17.61 -1.05
N GLU A 35 -7.60 18.28 -1.60
CA GLU A 35 -7.79 18.40 -3.06
C GLU A 35 -6.66 19.18 -3.73
N LYS A 36 -6.20 20.27 -3.11
CA LYS A 36 -5.08 21.07 -3.63
C LYS A 36 -3.78 20.27 -3.57
N PHE A 37 -3.58 19.50 -2.51
CA PHE A 37 -2.41 18.64 -2.37
C PHE A 37 -2.38 17.56 -3.45
N GLN A 38 -3.53 16.93 -3.76
CA GLN A 38 -3.63 15.95 -4.84
C GLN A 38 -3.22 16.53 -6.20
N LEU A 39 -3.78 17.69 -6.55
CA LEU A 39 -3.43 18.39 -7.80
C LEU A 39 -1.96 18.80 -7.84
N HIS A 40 -1.44 19.30 -6.72
CA HIS A 40 -0.03 19.68 -6.61
C HIS A 40 0.90 18.47 -6.81
N LEU A 41 0.54 17.31 -6.25
CA LEU A 41 1.30 16.07 -6.41
C LEU A 41 1.35 15.60 -7.88
N THR A 42 0.23 15.65 -8.61
CA THR A 42 0.23 15.37 -10.07
C THR A 42 1.14 16.34 -10.80
N GLY A 43 0.97 17.64 -10.55
CA GLY A 43 1.71 18.67 -11.25
C GLY A 43 3.22 18.56 -11.01
N LEU A 44 3.62 18.34 -9.75
CA LEU A 44 5.02 18.14 -9.39
C LEU A 44 5.60 16.90 -10.06
N LEU A 45 4.86 15.79 -10.10
CA LEU A 45 5.31 14.59 -10.81
C LEU A 45 5.57 14.90 -12.29
N GLU A 46 4.65 15.55 -12.99
CA GLU A 46 4.85 15.85 -14.41
C GLU A 46 6.03 16.81 -14.64
N VAL A 47 6.24 17.79 -13.76
CA VAL A 47 7.43 18.65 -13.81
C VAL A 47 8.71 17.82 -13.64
N LEU A 48 8.73 16.86 -12.71
CA LEU A 48 9.88 15.99 -12.50
C LEU A 48 10.12 15.06 -13.70
N LEU A 49 9.07 14.45 -14.25
CA LEU A 49 9.15 13.52 -15.38
C LEU A 49 9.51 14.20 -16.70
N THR A 50 9.17 15.47 -16.87
CA THR A 50 9.51 16.28 -18.06
C THR A 50 10.83 17.05 -17.89
N GLY A 51 11.29 17.24 -16.66
CA GLY A 51 12.56 17.90 -16.33
C GLY A 51 13.79 16.99 -16.48
N GLU A 52 14.95 17.51 -16.06
CA GLU A 52 16.23 16.79 -16.15
C GLU A 52 16.22 15.45 -15.41
N ALA A 53 15.55 15.37 -14.25
CA ALA A 53 15.43 14.14 -13.47
C ALA A 53 14.68 13.04 -14.24
N GLY A 54 13.61 13.40 -14.98
CA GLY A 54 12.83 12.46 -15.77
C GLY A 54 13.51 11.95 -17.03
N LYS A 55 14.58 12.62 -17.50
CA LYS A 55 15.33 12.18 -18.70
C LYS A 55 16.03 10.83 -18.49
N THR A 56 16.40 10.50 -17.25
CA THR A 56 17.04 9.23 -16.92
C THR A 56 16.04 8.08 -16.77
N PHE A 57 14.74 8.40 -16.68
CA PHE A 57 13.70 7.40 -16.52
C PHE A 57 13.34 6.80 -17.87
N THR A 58 13.31 5.48 -17.93
CA THR A 58 12.70 4.73 -19.04
C THR A 58 11.20 5.03 -19.12
N GLN A 59 10.60 4.81 -20.28
CA GLN A 59 9.15 4.99 -20.45
C GLN A 59 8.33 4.20 -19.42
N LYS A 60 8.76 2.97 -19.11
CA LYS A 60 8.13 2.12 -18.09
C LYS A 60 8.18 2.76 -16.70
N GLN A 61 9.34 3.26 -16.27
CA GLN A 61 9.50 3.91 -14.96
C GLN A 61 8.67 5.19 -14.85
N ARG A 62 8.52 5.95 -15.95
CA ARG A 62 7.63 7.13 -15.97
C ARG A 62 6.17 6.72 -15.79
N GLN A 63 5.76 5.64 -16.42
CA GLN A 63 4.41 5.11 -16.31
C GLN A 63 4.14 4.58 -14.90
N GLU A 64 5.06 3.80 -14.32
CA GLU A 64 4.97 3.31 -12.94
C GLU A 64 4.89 4.46 -11.92
N ALA A 65 5.64 5.55 -12.14
CA ALA A 65 5.56 6.73 -11.27
C ALA A 65 4.20 7.44 -11.34
N ARG A 66 3.58 7.50 -12.53
CA ARG A 66 2.22 8.04 -12.71
C ARG A 66 1.18 7.17 -12.03
N GLU A 67 1.24 5.86 -12.25
CA GLU A 67 0.34 4.88 -11.62
C GLU A 67 0.45 4.93 -10.09
N PHE A 68 1.65 5.13 -9.55
CA PHE A 68 1.83 5.31 -8.11
C PHE A 68 1.12 6.56 -7.58
N VAL A 69 1.31 7.73 -8.22
CA VAL A 69 0.65 8.97 -7.81
C VAL A 69 -0.87 8.90 -7.99
N GLU A 70 -1.33 8.27 -9.07
CA GLU A 70 -2.75 8.01 -9.31
C GLU A 70 -3.32 7.10 -8.20
N THR A 71 -2.61 6.06 -7.79
CA THR A 71 -3.06 5.18 -6.69
C THR A 71 -3.18 5.96 -5.39
N LEU A 72 -2.23 6.86 -5.10
CA LEU A 72 -2.34 7.75 -3.94
C LEU A 72 -3.59 8.61 -4.04
N GLN A 73 -3.91 9.18 -5.19
CA GLN A 73 -5.08 10.06 -5.35
C GLN A 73 -6.43 9.38 -5.13
N HIS A 74 -6.49 8.06 -5.32
CA HIS A 74 -7.66 7.26 -5.02
C HIS A 74 -7.82 6.95 -3.51
N LEU A 75 -6.85 7.31 -2.66
CA LEU A 75 -6.99 7.18 -1.21
C LEU A 75 -7.93 8.26 -0.67
N ASN A 76 -9.11 7.85 -0.21
CA ASN A 76 -10.09 8.75 0.39
C ASN A 76 -9.46 9.65 1.47
N LYS A 77 -9.88 10.93 1.51
CA LYS A 77 -9.58 11.84 2.61
C LYS A 77 -9.95 11.15 3.93
N ALA A 78 -9.03 11.19 4.89
CA ALA A 78 -9.28 10.61 6.20
C ALA A 78 -10.46 11.34 6.85
N PRO A 79 -11.33 10.62 7.59
CA PRO A 79 -12.35 11.28 8.39
C PRO A 79 -11.68 12.23 9.40
N GLU A 80 -12.32 13.35 9.71
CA GLU A 80 -11.78 14.35 10.65
C GLU A 80 -11.47 13.77 12.04
N LYS A 81 -12.12 12.64 12.38
CA LYS A 81 -11.83 11.83 13.56
C LYS A 81 -11.37 10.45 13.12
N ILE A 82 -10.12 10.12 13.43
CA ILE A 82 -9.60 8.76 13.33
C ILE A 82 -10.05 8.03 14.60
N GLU A 83 -11.03 7.13 14.48
CA GLU A 83 -11.28 6.16 15.55
C GLU A 83 -10.24 5.06 15.44
N PRO A 84 -9.32 4.92 16.41
CA PRO A 84 -8.31 3.89 16.35
C PRO A 84 -9.01 2.52 16.50
N LEU A 85 -8.87 1.67 15.49
CA LEU A 85 -9.03 0.21 15.60
C LEU A 85 -10.43 -0.42 15.56
N GLU A 86 -11.53 0.31 15.33
CA GLU A 86 -12.84 -0.36 15.17
C GLU A 86 -12.89 -1.28 13.92
N GLY A 87 -12.14 -0.95 12.87
CA GLY A 87 -12.09 -1.74 11.63
C GLY A 87 -11.27 -3.02 11.73
N ILE A 88 -10.16 -3.02 12.47
CA ILE A 88 -9.25 -4.19 12.57
C ILE A 88 -9.87 -5.28 13.44
N ALA A 89 -10.64 -4.90 14.47
CA ALA A 89 -11.37 -5.86 15.31
C ALA A 89 -12.42 -6.67 14.53
N LYS A 90 -13.01 -6.10 13.48
CA LYS A 90 -14.00 -6.79 12.62
C LYS A 90 -13.35 -7.82 11.70
N LEU A 91 -12.12 -7.59 11.24
CA LEU A 91 -11.36 -8.53 10.41
C LEU A 91 -10.89 -9.77 11.21
N ARG A 92 -10.58 -9.61 12.50
CA ARG A 92 -10.19 -10.72 13.37
C ARG A 92 -11.33 -11.67 13.72
N LYS A 93 -12.59 -11.23 13.63
CA LYS A 93 -13.78 -12.07 13.90
C LYS A 93 -14.16 -13.00 12.74
N LYS A 94 -13.50 -12.87 11.58
CA LYS A 94 -13.80 -13.68 10.38
C LYS A 94 -12.67 -14.68 10.07
N ALA A 95 -12.10 -15.30 11.09
CA ALA A 95 -11.39 -16.56 10.92
C ALA A 95 -12.42 -17.70 11.08
N PRO A 96 -12.55 -18.63 10.12
CA PRO A 96 -13.45 -19.77 10.27
C PRO A 96 -12.93 -20.62 11.42
N SER A 97 -13.80 -20.86 12.41
CA SER A 97 -13.60 -21.91 13.39
C SER A 97 -13.43 -23.24 12.66
N ASP A 98 -12.29 -23.89 12.86
CA ASP A 98 -12.04 -25.29 12.50
C ASP A 98 -13.13 -26.18 13.12
N GLU A 99 -14.23 -26.41 12.41
CA GLU A 99 -15.08 -27.57 12.64
C GLU A 99 -14.54 -28.71 11.79
N ASN A 100 -13.62 -29.46 12.38
CA ASN A 100 -13.18 -30.76 11.89
C ASN A 100 -14.24 -31.82 12.30
N PRO A 101 -14.97 -32.47 11.37
CA PRO A 101 -15.99 -33.45 11.75
C PRO A 101 -15.45 -34.88 11.59
N LEU A 102 -14.32 -35.23 12.20
CA LEU A 102 -13.81 -36.60 12.14
C LEU A 102 -13.09 -36.99 13.44
N GLY A 103 -13.74 -37.79 14.29
CA GLY A 103 -13.04 -38.49 15.37
C GLY A 103 -13.86 -38.85 16.61
N ALA A 104 -14.86 -39.72 16.48
CA ALA A 104 -15.37 -40.47 17.64
C ALA A 104 -15.66 -41.92 17.23
N GLY A 105 -14.61 -42.63 16.81
CA GLY A 105 -14.62 -44.08 16.72
C GLY A 105 -14.68 -44.68 18.13
N LYS A 106 -15.78 -45.36 18.43
CA LYS A 106 -15.95 -46.19 19.63
C LYS A 106 -14.95 -47.34 19.58
N PHE A 107 -14.09 -47.45 20.58
CA PHE A 107 -13.42 -48.71 20.95
C PHE A 107 -13.92 -49.11 22.34
N LYS A 108 -14.67 -50.23 22.40
CA LYS A 108 -14.93 -50.97 23.64
C LYS A 108 -13.86 -52.06 23.77
N ALA A 109 -13.26 -52.17 24.94
CA ALA A 109 -12.67 -53.40 25.44
C ALA A 109 -13.77 -54.30 26.02
#